data_AF-A0A3C0Y7W0-F1
#
_entry.id   AF-A0A3C0Y7W0-F1
#
_cell.length_a   1.000
_cell.length_b   1.000
_cell.length_c   1.000
_cell.angle_alpha   90.00
_cell.angle_beta   90.00
_cell.angle_gamma   90.00
#
_symmetry.space_group_name_H-M   'P 1'
#
loop_
_entity.id
_entity.type
_entity.pdbx_description
1 polymer ?
#
loop_
_entity_poly.entity_id
_entity_poly.type
_entity_poly.pdbx_seq_one_letter_code
_entity_poly.pdbx_strand_id
1 'polypeptide(L)'
;MSKSTLNFGKVAVLMGGLSAEREISLMSGNGVLQALRSRGVDAHAFDPAERDISEVKKSGFARCFIALHGRFGEDGTVQGALELQGIPYTGSGVMASSMAIDKVMTKRVLLSEGLPTPRYVLLRRGSYGSADISAVPDQLGFPLIVKPAREGSSIGLTKVTERAGMLEAVVQAAKLDADILCEQFISGDEVTCP
;
A
#
# COMPACT_ATOMS: atom_id res chain seq x y z
N MET A 1 -37.22 -13.72 7.10
CA MET A 1 -35.95 -14.39 7.41
C MET A 1 -35.45 -13.86 8.74
N SER A 2 -35.31 -14.73 9.74
CA SER A 2 -34.77 -14.37 11.06
C SER A 2 -33.37 -13.76 10.88
N LYS A 3 -33.16 -12.53 11.37
CA LYS A 3 -31.81 -11.97 11.50
C LYS A 3 -31.10 -12.83 12.54
N SER A 4 -30.43 -13.89 12.09
CA SER A 4 -29.32 -14.46 12.84
C SER A 4 -28.42 -13.28 13.20
N THR A 5 -28.34 -12.96 14.49
CA THR A 5 -27.37 -12.00 15.00
C THR A 5 -26.00 -12.60 14.68
N LEU A 6 -25.38 -12.11 13.60
CA LEU A 6 -24.03 -12.50 13.21
C LEU A 6 -23.11 -12.21 14.41
N ASN A 7 -22.70 -13.27 15.10
CA ASN A 7 -21.77 -13.16 16.22
C ASN A 7 -20.36 -13.16 15.66
N PHE A 8 -19.76 -11.98 15.57
CA PHE A 8 -18.38 -11.82 15.11
C PHE A 8 -17.34 -12.14 16.19
N GLY A 9 -17.75 -12.33 17.44
CA GLY A 9 -16.87 -12.31 18.61
C GLY A 9 -16.24 -10.93 18.82
N LYS A 10 -15.20 -10.89 19.64
CA LYS A 10 -14.42 -9.67 19.90
C LYS A 10 -13.57 -9.31 18.68
N VAL A 11 -13.75 -8.10 18.14
CA VAL A 11 -13.09 -7.63 16.90
C VAL A 11 -12.04 -6.57 17.22
N ALA A 12 -10.82 -6.75 16.73
CA ALA A 12 -9.79 -5.71 16.76
C ALA A 12 -9.88 -4.90 15.47
N VAL A 13 -9.99 -3.58 15.55
CA VAL A 13 -9.81 -2.68 14.42
C VAL A 13 -8.38 -2.17 14.48
N LEU A 14 -7.53 -2.72 13.60
CA LEU A 14 -6.13 -2.31 13.50
C LEU A 14 -6.05 -0.94 12.83
N MET A 15 -5.49 0.05 13.51
CA MET A 15 -5.39 1.44 13.05
C MET A 15 -4.15 2.11 13.63
N GLY A 16 -3.77 3.28 13.13
CA GLY A 16 -2.48 3.89 13.46
C GLY A 16 -1.32 3.20 12.74
N GLY A 17 -0.43 2.55 13.48
CA GLY A 17 0.81 1.98 12.94
C GLY A 17 1.97 2.98 12.81
N LEU A 18 3.07 2.52 12.21
CA LEU A 18 4.34 3.25 12.11
C LEU A 18 4.61 3.87 10.73
N SER A 19 3.68 3.74 9.78
CA SER A 19 3.85 4.27 8.43
C SER A 19 3.71 5.79 8.39
N ALA A 20 4.14 6.39 7.28
CA ALA A 20 3.90 7.81 7.00
C ALA A 20 2.41 8.16 6.89
N GLU A 21 1.54 7.16 6.74
CA GLU A 21 0.10 7.28 6.56
C GLU A 21 -0.68 7.05 7.87
N ARG A 22 0.00 7.12 9.03
CA ARG A 22 -0.59 6.92 10.37
C ARG A 22 -1.87 7.72 10.60
N GLU A 23 -1.88 9.00 10.26
CA GLU A 23 -3.06 9.86 10.49
C GLU A 23 -4.26 9.44 9.63
N ILE A 24 -4.01 9.00 8.39
CA ILE A 24 -5.04 8.46 7.50
C ILE A 24 -5.59 7.16 8.09
N SER A 25 -4.71 6.30 8.62
CA SER A 25 -5.04 5.04 9.30
C SER A 25 -5.88 5.25 10.56
N LEU A 26 -5.55 6.23 11.40
CA LEU A 26 -6.37 6.61 12.55
C LEU A 26 -7.76 7.11 12.13
N MET A 27 -7.83 7.96 11.10
CA MET A 27 -9.10 8.47 10.58
C MET A 27 -9.99 7.33 10.04
N SER A 28 -9.45 6.48 9.17
CA SER A 28 -10.16 5.32 8.61
C SER A 28 -10.59 4.34 9.70
N GLY A 29 -9.68 4.00 10.61
CA GLY A 29 -9.92 3.08 11.71
C GLY A 29 -11.02 3.55 12.66
N ASN A 30 -11.03 4.84 13.01
CA ASN A 30 -12.10 5.40 13.83
C ASN A 30 -13.46 5.34 13.14
N GLY A 31 -13.52 5.63 11.84
CA GLY A 31 -14.74 5.48 11.03
C GLY A 31 -15.27 4.05 11.02
N VAL A 32 -14.39 3.07 10.77
CA VAL A 32 -14.72 1.63 10.81
C VAL A 32 -15.19 1.22 12.21
N LEU A 33 -14.47 1.62 13.26
CA LEU A 33 -14.80 1.27 14.65
C LEU A 33 -16.19 1.77 15.05
N GLN A 34 -16.50 3.04 14.74
CA GLN A 34 -17.81 3.64 14.95
C GLN A 34 -18.90 2.86 14.19
N ALA A 35 -18.66 2.56 12.92
CA ALA A 35 -19.61 1.81 12.09
C ALA A 35 -19.88 0.40 12.65
N LEU A 36 -18.85 -0.37 13.00
CA LEU A 36 -18.98 -1.69 13.60
C LEU A 36 -19.78 -1.65 14.92
N ARG A 37 -19.44 -0.70 15.81
CA ARG A 37 -20.15 -0.52 17.09
C ARG A 37 -21.61 -0.14 16.91
N SER A 38 -21.92 0.73 15.94
CA SER A 38 -23.32 1.09 15.61
C SER A 38 -24.17 -0.09 15.14
N ARG A 39 -23.52 -1.18 14.69
CA ARG A 39 -24.16 -2.44 14.31
C ARG A 39 -24.17 -3.49 15.42
N GLY A 40 -23.71 -3.14 16.62
CA GLY A 40 -23.69 -4.04 17.79
C GLY A 40 -22.52 -5.02 17.80
N VAL A 41 -21.48 -4.80 17.01
CA VAL A 41 -20.24 -5.61 17.03
C VAL A 41 -19.38 -5.21 18.23
N ASP A 42 -18.84 -6.19 18.95
CA ASP A 42 -17.87 -6.00 20.03
C ASP A 42 -16.48 -5.60 19.48
N ALA A 43 -16.38 -4.38 18.97
CA ALA A 43 -15.21 -3.86 18.28
C ALA A 43 -14.37 -2.93 19.18
N HIS A 44 -13.05 -3.08 19.13
CA HIS A 44 -12.09 -2.27 19.88
C HIS A 44 -10.96 -1.77 18.97
N ALA A 45 -10.50 -0.54 19.21
CA ALA A 45 -9.28 -0.06 18.57
C ALA A 45 -8.07 -0.87 19.04
N PHE A 46 -7.15 -1.10 18.12
CA PHE A 46 -5.86 -1.71 18.39
C PHE A 46 -4.81 -1.04 17.52
N ASP A 47 -3.83 -0.38 18.15
CA ASP A 47 -2.72 0.24 17.44
C ASP A 47 -1.44 -0.59 17.61
N PRO A 48 -0.93 -1.24 16.54
CA PRO A 48 0.28 -2.05 16.63
C PRO A 48 1.57 -1.23 16.83
N ALA A 49 1.52 0.10 16.73
CA ALA A 49 2.63 0.97 17.13
C ALA A 49 2.70 1.18 18.65
N GLU A 50 1.58 1.03 19.35
CA GLU A 50 1.47 1.27 20.79
C GLU A 50 1.36 -0.04 21.60
N ARG A 51 1.02 -1.14 20.92
CA ARG A 51 0.74 -2.44 21.53
C ARG A 51 1.40 -3.56 20.75
N ASP A 52 1.84 -4.60 21.46
CA ASP A 52 2.46 -5.76 20.82
C ASP A 52 1.42 -6.58 20.06
N ILE A 53 1.69 -6.90 18.79
CA ILE A 53 0.74 -7.63 17.93
C ILE A 53 0.32 -9.00 18.50
N SER A 54 1.14 -9.63 19.37
CA SER A 54 0.77 -10.87 20.06
C SER A 54 -0.39 -10.70 21.05
N GLU A 55 -0.68 -9.47 21.48
CA GLU A 55 -1.83 -9.15 22.32
C GLU A 55 -3.16 -9.40 21.64
N VAL A 56 -3.22 -9.41 20.30
CA VAL A 56 -4.44 -9.74 19.55
C VAL A 56 -4.95 -11.12 19.99
N LYS A 57 -4.10 -12.14 19.89
CA LYS A 57 -4.44 -13.49 20.33
C LYS A 57 -4.61 -13.60 21.85
N LYS A 58 -3.68 -13.02 22.63
CA LYS A 58 -3.71 -13.10 24.11
C LYS A 58 -4.94 -12.43 24.74
N SER A 59 -5.46 -11.38 24.10
CA SER A 59 -6.64 -10.63 24.59
C SER A 59 -7.98 -11.20 24.10
N GLY A 60 -7.96 -12.37 23.45
CA GLY A 60 -9.14 -13.07 22.98
C GLY A 60 -9.85 -12.42 21.81
N PHE A 61 -9.15 -11.63 20.98
CA PHE A 61 -9.74 -11.15 19.73
C PHE A 61 -9.98 -12.32 18.79
N ALA A 62 -11.19 -12.42 18.26
CA ALA A 62 -11.61 -13.49 17.38
C ALA A 62 -11.27 -13.20 15.91
N ARG A 63 -11.07 -11.92 15.55
CA ARG A 63 -10.72 -11.46 14.20
C ARG A 63 -10.21 -10.02 14.20
N CYS A 64 -9.58 -9.64 13.11
CA CYS A 64 -9.10 -8.28 12.86
C CYS A 64 -9.81 -7.64 11.66
N PHE A 65 -10.18 -6.38 11.78
CA PHE A 65 -10.41 -5.50 10.65
C PHE A 65 -9.14 -4.67 10.46
N ILE A 66 -8.50 -4.77 9.29
CA ILE A 66 -7.29 -4.01 8.98
C ILE A 66 -7.70 -2.66 8.39
N ALA A 67 -7.46 -1.59 9.13
CA ALA A 67 -7.59 -0.20 8.69
C ALA A 67 -6.24 0.55 8.78
N LEU A 68 -5.14 -0.21 8.65
CA LEU A 68 -3.78 0.30 8.52
C LEU A 68 -3.53 0.68 7.06
N HIS A 69 -2.78 1.76 6.83
CA HIS A 69 -2.33 2.19 5.49
C HIS A 69 -0.81 2.21 5.43
N GLY A 70 -0.25 1.88 4.26
CA GLY A 70 1.18 1.85 4.01
C GLY A 70 1.90 0.61 4.53
N ARG A 71 3.23 0.69 4.57
CA ARG A 71 4.10 -0.42 5.03
C ARG A 71 3.73 -0.90 6.43
N PHE A 72 4.01 -2.17 6.70
CA PHE A 72 3.56 -2.96 7.85
C PHE A 72 2.05 -3.28 7.88
N GLY A 73 1.19 -2.42 7.32
CA GLY A 73 -0.25 -2.64 7.24
C GLY A 73 -0.73 -3.31 5.95
N GLU A 74 -0.13 -2.91 4.82
CA GLU A 74 -0.59 -3.29 3.48
C GLU A 74 0.41 -4.17 2.71
N ASP A 75 1.59 -4.41 3.26
CA ASP A 75 2.71 -5.08 2.59
C ASP A 75 2.83 -6.59 2.89
N GLY A 76 1.84 -7.16 3.57
CA GLY A 76 1.85 -8.57 3.97
C GLY A 76 2.45 -8.83 5.36
N THR A 77 3.07 -7.83 6.00
CA THR A 77 3.74 -8.02 7.30
C THR A 77 2.72 -8.35 8.41
N VAL A 78 1.71 -7.49 8.63
CA VAL A 78 0.69 -7.76 9.64
C VAL A 78 -0.16 -8.98 9.29
N GLN A 79 -0.41 -9.20 8.00
CA GLN A 79 -1.11 -10.39 7.50
C GLN A 79 -0.36 -11.64 7.93
N GLY A 80 0.96 -11.70 7.71
CA GLY A 80 1.79 -12.84 8.11
C GLY A 80 1.81 -13.07 9.62
N ALA A 81 1.84 -11.98 10.41
CA ALA A 81 1.72 -12.09 11.86
C ALA A 81 0.37 -12.70 12.29
N LEU A 82 -0.73 -12.30 11.65
CA LEU A 82 -2.07 -12.82 11.93
C LEU A 82 -2.26 -14.26 11.44
N GLU A 83 -1.67 -14.65 10.31
CA GLU A 83 -1.61 -16.04 9.84
C GLU A 83 -0.96 -16.96 10.88
N LEU A 84 0.22 -16.57 11.40
CA LEU A 84 0.91 -17.34 12.45
C LEU A 84 0.11 -17.41 13.75
N GLN A 85 -0.70 -16.39 14.05
CA GLN A 85 -1.58 -16.39 15.21
C GLN A 85 -2.87 -17.21 14.99
N GLY A 86 -3.22 -17.52 13.73
CA GLY A 86 -4.50 -18.15 13.38
C GLY A 86 -5.69 -17.20 13.57
N ILE A 87 -5.48 -15.89 13.40
CA ILE A 87 -6.51 -14.86 13.56
C ILE A 87 -7.01 -14.43 12.18
N PRO A 88 -8.30 -14.65 11.84
CA PRO A 88 -8.87 -14.16 10.58
C PRO A 88 -8.80 -12.63 10.49
N TYR A 89 -8.56 -12.12 9.28
CA TYR A 89 -8.52 -10.69 9.01
C TYR A 89 -9.20 -10.31 7.69
N THR A 90 -9.55 -9.02 7.55
CA THR A 90 -10.13 -8.48 6.32
C THR A 90 -9.06 -8.20 5.26
N GLY A 91 -9.42 -8.39 3.99
CA GLY A 91 -8.59 -8.01 2.84
C GLY A 91 -7.79 -9.16 2.27
N SER A 92 -6.76 -8.81 1.49
CA SER A 92 -5.85 -9.73 0.81
C SER A 92 -4.92 -10.46 1.79
N GLY A 93 -4.53 -11.69 1.43
CA GLY A 93 -3.51 -12.44 2.17
C GLY A 93 -2.08 -11.97 1.88
N VAL A 94 -1.10 -12.56 2.59
CA VAL A 94 0.33 -12.16 2.59
C VAL A 94 0.89 -11.87 1.20
N MET A 95 0.79 -12.85 0.28
CA MET A 95 1.37 -12.72 -1.06
C MET A 95 0.75 -11.56 -1.83
N ALA A 96 -0.58 -11.51 -1.89
CA ALA A 96 -1.30 -10.48 -2.63
C ALA A 96 -1.03 -9.07 -2.07
N SER A 97 -1.02 -8.91 -0.74
CA SER A 97 -0.63 -7.65 -0.08
C SER A 97 0.80 -7.23 -0.45
N SER A 98 1.78 -8.11 -0.28
CA SER A 98 3.19 -7.82 -0.58
C SER A 98 3.44 -7.46 -2.05
N MET A 99 2.70 -8.08 -2.97
CA MET A 99 2.82 -7.82 -4.40
C MET A 99 2.11 -6.54 -4.82
N ALA A 100 0.94 -6.26 -4.24
CA ALA A 100 0.12 -5.10 -4.59
C ALA A 100 0.79 -3.77 -4.21
N ILE A 101 1.49 -3.71 -3.06
CA ILE A 101 2.19 -2.49 -2.65
C ILE A 101 3.43 -2.22 -3.51
N ASP A 102 4.06 -3.26 -4.05
CA ASP A 102 5.18 -3.15 -4.98
C ASP A 102 4.67 -2.97 -6.42
N LYS A 103 4.71 -1.72 -6.90
CA LYS A 103 4.23 -1.37 -8.24
C LYS A 103 4.97 -2.09 -9.35
N VAL A 104 6.24 -2.45 -9.15
CA VAL A 104 7.04 -3.18 -10.13
C VAL A 104 6.57 -4.62 -10.20
N MET A 105 6.37 -5.27 -9.05
CA MET A 105 5.87 -6.65 -9.02
C MET A 105 4.45 -6.75 -9.56
N THR A 106 3.57 -5.82 -9.18
CA THR A 106 2.23 -5.70 -9.78
C THR A 106 2.31 -5.59 -11.29
N LYS A 107 3.14 -4.69 -11.83
CA LYS A 107 3.33 -4.53 -13.28
C LYS A 107 3.80 -5.81 -13.96
N ARG A 108 4.77 -6.52 -13.38
CA ARG A 108 5.28 -7.78 -13.93
C ARG A 108 4.19 -8.83 -14.07
N VAL A 109 3.33 -8.95 -13.06
CA VAL A 109 2.22 -9.91 -13.06
C VAL A 109 1.15 -9.51 -14.06
N LEU A 110 0.78 -8.23 -14.10
CA LEU A 110 -0.16 -7.74 -15.13
C LEU A 110 0.36 -8.07 -16.54
N LEU A 111 1.62 -7.75 -16.81
CA LEU A 111 2.22 -8.02 -18.12
C LEU A 111 2.35 -9.51 -18.43
N SER A 112 2.63 -10.38 -17.46
CA SER A 112 2.69 -11.83 -17.69
C SER A 112 1.32 -12.41 -18.06
N GLU A 113 0.25 -11.81 -17.55
CA GLU A 113 -1.14 -12.18 -17.86
C GLU A 113 -1.72 -11.40 -19.05
N GLY A 114 -0.91 -10.62 -19.77
CA GLY A 114 -1.36 -9.84 -20.93
C GLY A 114 -2.26 -8.64 -20.59
N LEU A 115 -2.30 -8.21 -19.33
CA LEU A 115 -3.05 -7.05 -18.87
C LEU A 115 -2.25 -5.76 -19.13
N PRO A 116 -2.89 -4.69 -19.64
CA PRO A 116 -2.21 -3.47 -19.99
C PRO A 116 -1.75 -2.70 -18.74
N THR A 117 -0.54 -2.14 -18.82
CA THR A 117 -0.01 -1.20 -17.83
C THR A 117 0.95 -0.23 -18.55
N PRO A 118 1.15 1.01 -18.08
CA PRO A 118 2.09 1.93 -18.72
C PRO A 118 3.48 1.32 -18.89
N ARG A 119 4.12 1.55 -20.05
CA ARG A 119 5.53 1.19 -20.25
C ARG A 119 6.35 1.83 -19.13
N TYR A 120 7.38 1.13 -18.67
CA TYR A 120 8.14 1.58 -17.51
C TYR A 120 9.62 1.24 -17.60
N VAL A 121 10.42 2.03 -16.89
CA VAL A 121 11.84 1.78 -16.61
C VAL A 121 12.00 1.77 -15.09
N LEU A 122 12.72 0.77 -14.58
CA LEU A 122 13.04 0.66 -13.16
C LEU A 122 14.50 1.07 -12.95
N LEU A 123 14.70 2.11 -12.15
CA LEU A 123 16.01 2.51 -11.65
C LEU A 123 16.21 1.85 -10.28
N ARG A 124 16.94 0.73 -10.26
CA ARG A 124 17.21 -0.05 -9.03
C ARG A 124 18.35 0.53 -8.22
N ARG A 125 18.17 0.65 -6.90
CA ARG A 125 19.22 1.15 -6.01
C ARG A 125 20.56 0.45 -6.23
N GLY A 126 21.62 1.25 -6.28
CA GLY A 126 22.99 0.76 -6.46
C GLY A 126 23.29 0.23 -7.88
N SER A 127 22.33 0.32 -8.79
CA SER A 127 22.45 -0.20 -10.17
C SER A 127 22.12 0.86 -11.23
N TYR A 128 21.95 2.13 -10.86
CA TYR A 128 21.77 3.24 -11.80
C TYR A 128 22.69 4.41 -11.45
N GLY A 129 23.13 5.13 -12.48
CA GLY A 129 23.86 6.38 -12.38
C GLY A 129 23.18 7.51 -13.15
N SER A 130 23.88 8.63 -13.32
CA SER A 130 23.38 9.78 -14.07
C SER A 130 23.07 9.45 -15.54
N ALA A 131 23.85 8.55 -16.15
CA ALA A 131 23.64 8.09 -17.52
C ALA A 131 22.30 7.34 -17.68
N ASP A 132 21.97 6.43 -16.75
CA ASP A 132 20.72 5.68 -16.78
C ASP A 132 19.51 6.60 -16.61
N ILE A 133 19.57 7.53 -15.65
CA ILE A 133 18.54 8.56 -15.45
C ILE A 133 18.33 9.36 -16.73
N SER A 134 19.44 9.76 -17.37
CA SER A 134 19.40 10.55 -18.60
C SER A 134 18.84 9.77 -19.79
N ALA A 135 18.94 8.44 -19.81
CA ALA A 135 18.45 7.59 -20.88
C ALA A 135 16.95 7.22 -20.76
N VAL A 136 16.33 7.39 -19.59
CA VAL A 136 14.90 7.07 -19.36
C VAL A 136 13.98 7.73 -20.40
N PRO A 137 14.10 9.03 -20.72
CA PRO A 137 13.22 9.68 -21.69
C PRO A 137 13.34 9.12 -23.11
N ASP A 138 14.47 8.50 -23.45
CA ASP A 138 14.68 7.92 -24.79
C ASP A 138 13.85 6.65 -24.97
N GLN A 139 13.43 6.01 -23.88
CA GLN A 139 12.55 4.83 -23.87
C GLN A 139 11.07 5.17 -23.67
N LEU A 140 10.78 6.17 -22.84
CA LEU A 140 9.41 6.48 -22.41
C LEU A 140 8.80 7.69 -23.12
N GLY A 141 9.63 8.61 -23.63
CA GLY A 141 9.20 9.91 -24.13
C GLY A 141 8.77 10.86 -23.01
N PHE A 142 8.31 12.05 -23.39
CA PHE A 142 7.69 13.03 -22.49
C PHE A 142 6.21 13.27 -22.82
N PRO A 143 5.40 13.68 -21.82
CA PRO A 143 5.74 13.67 -20.40
C PRO A 143 5.88 12.23 -19.86
N LEU A 144 6.55 12.08 -18.72
CA LEU A 144 6.65 10.82 -17.99
C LEU A 144 6.42 11.04 -16.50
N ILE A 145 6.12 9.96 -15.77
CA ILE A 145 5.94 9.98 -14.32
C ILE A 145 7.15 9.32 -13.65
N VAL A 146 7.68 9.95 -12.61
CA VAL A 146 8.70 9.39 -11.71
C VAL A 146 8.06 9.22 -10.34
N LYS A 147 8.18 8.04 -9.72
CA LYS A 147 7.59 7.76 -8.40
C LYS A 147 8.34 6.67 -7.64
N PRO A 148 8.23 6.60 -6.31
CA PRO A 148 8.76 5.50 -5.52
C PRO A 148 8.06 4.17 -5.85
N ALA A 149 8.79 3.06 -5.85
CA ALA A 149 8.21 1.75 -6.18
C ALA A 149 7.15 1.28 -5.18
N ARG A 150 7.35 1.49 -3.86
CA ARG A 150 6.56 0.89 -2.77
C ARG A 150 5.91 1.90 -1.81
N GLU A 151 5.51 3.07 -2.31
CA GLU A 151 4.79 4.08 -1.50
C GLU A 151 3.31 4.27 -1.90
N GLY A 152 2.47 4.61 -0.92
CA GLY A 152 1.06 4.94 -1.11
C GLY A 152 0.80 6.42 -1.41
N SER A 153 -0.48 6.77 -1.53
CA SER A 153 -0.99 8.15 -1.46
C SER A 153 -0.32 9.20 -2.37
N SER A 154 0.18 8.78 -3.53
CA SER A 154 0.89 9.64 -4.50
C SER A 154 2.11 10.39 -3.94
N ILE A 155 2.64 9.93 -2.80
CA ILE A 155 3.78 10.55 -2.15
C ILE A 155 5.02 10.35 -3.02
N GLY A 156 5.73 11.44 -3.32
CA GLY A 156 6.96 11.41 -4.14
C GLY A 156 6.73 11.23 -5.64
N LEU A 157 5.49 11.35 -6.11
CA LEU A 157 5.18 11.33 -7.55
C LEU A 157 5.54 12.66 -8.20
N THR A 158 6.21 12.63 -9.35
CA THR A 158 6.55 13.82 -10.14
C THR A 158 6.27 13.58 -11.62
N LYS A 159 5.54 14.49 -12.25
CA LYS A 159 5.39 14.54 -13.72
C LYS A 159 6.54 15.34 -14.31
N VAL A 160 7.35 14.70 -15.14
CA VAL A 160 8.49 15.32 -15.82
C VAL A 160 8.12 15.58 -17.28
N THR A 161 8.27 16.83 -17.71
CA THR A 161 7.92 17.27 -19.08
C THR A 161 9.15 17.47 -19.97
N GLU A 162 10.34 17.54 -19.38
CA GLU A 162 11.59 17.77 -20.09
C GLU A 162 12.80 17.16 -19.37
N ARG A 163 13.90 16.98 -20.10
CA ARG A 163 15.08 16.25 -19.59
C ARG A 163 15.74 16.90 -18.39
N ALA A 164 15.69 18.22 -18.29
CA ALA A 164 16.27 18.97 -17.17
C ALA A 164 15.64 18.57 -15.81
N GLY A 165 14.36 18.19 -15.80
CA GLY A 165 13.65 17.79 -14.57
C GLY A 165 13.90 16.35 -14.10
N MET A 166 14.59 15.51 -14.90
CA MET A 166 14.75 14.08 -14.59
C MET A 166 15.54 13.83 -13.30
N LEU A 167 16.69 14.50 -13.15
CA LEU A 167 17.57 14.28 -12.01
C LEU A 167 16.88 14.66 -10.71
N GLU A 168 16.23 15.83 -10.68
CA GLU A 168 15.50 16.30 -9.50
C GLU A 168 14.37 15.33 -9.13
N ALA A 169 13.56 14.91 -10.09
CA ALA A 169 12.46 13.99 -9.85
C ALA A 169 12.93 12.65 -9.26
N VAL A 170 14.02 12.08 -9.78
CA VAL A 170 14.62 10.84 -9.25
C VAL A 170 15.17 11.05 -7.85
N VAL A 171 15.85 12.16 -7.59
CA VAL A 171 16.39 12.49 -6.26
C VAL A 171 15.28 12.65 -5.22
N GLN A 172 14.15 13.27 -5.59
CA GLN A 172 13.01 13.41 -4.67
C GLN A 172 12.37 12.06 -4.36
N ALA A 173 12.12 11.23 -5.37
CA ALA A 173 11.56 9.90 -5.18
C ALA A 173 12.51 8.98 -4.35
N ALA A 174 13.83 9.13 -4.53
CA ALA A 174 14.87 8.38 -3.80
C ALA A 174 14.94 8.66 -2.29
N LYS A 175 14.29 9.73 -1.81
CA LYS A 175 14.16 9.99 -0.37
C LYS A 175 13.17 9.03 0.32
N LEU A 176 12.29 8.40 -0.45
CA LEU A 176 11.16 7.62 0.05
C LEU A 176 11.32 6.12 -0.23
N ASP A 177 11.88 5.78 -1.39
CA ASP A 177 12.18 4.40 -1.77
C ASP A 177 13.53 4.34 -2.47
N ALA A 178 14.26 3.25 -2.21
CA ALA A 178 15.47 2.87 -2.90
C ALA A 178 15.26 2.65 -4.40
N ASP A 179 14.14 2.04 -4.77
CA ASP A 179 13.83 1.69 -6.15
C ASP A 179 12.85 2.69 -6.75
N ILE A 180 13.23 3.28 -7.89
CA ILE A 180 12.47 4.35 -8.54
C ILE A 180 11.84 3.84 -9.82
N LEU A 181 10.53 4.04 -9.92
CA LEU A 181 9.73 3.64 -11.06
C LEU A 181 9.47 4.86 -11.95
N CYS A 182 9.96 4.80 -13.18
CA CYS A 182 9.64 5.75 -14.23
C CYS A 182 8.61 5.14 -15.18
N GLU A 183 7.52 5.83 -15.47
CA GLU A 183 6.43 5.35 -16.31
C GLU A 183 6.10 6.34 -17.43
N GLN A 184 5.73 5.79 -18.58
CA GLN A 184 5.06 6.54 -19.63
C GLN A 184 3.84 7.28 -19.04
N PHE A 185 3.71 8.58 -19.34
CA PHE A 185 2.49 9.30 -19.00
C PHE A 185 1.34 8.82 -19.89
N ILE A 186 0.20 8.51 -19.26
CA ILE A 186 -1.05 8.22 -19.96
C ILE A 186 -1.94 9.44 -19.84
N SER A 187 -2.28 10.05 -20.98
CA SER A 187 -3.23 11.15 -21.05
C SER A 187 -4.66 10.62 -21.11
N GLY A 188 -5.56 11.23 -20.35
CA GLY A 188 -6.98 10.90 -20.37
C GLY A 188 -7.61 11.03 -19.00
N ASP A 189 -8.79 10.45 -18.86
CA ASP A 189 -9.52 10.42 -17.60
C ASP A 189 -8.90 9.39 -16.65
N GLU A 190 -8.80 9.75 -15.37
CA GLU A 190 -8.41 8.85 -14.30
C GLU A 190 -9.66 8.25 -13.65
N VAL A 191 -9.70 6.91 -13.53
CA VAL A 191 -10.84 6.17 -12.98
C VAL A 191 -10.36 5.11 -12.00
N THR A 192 -11.23 4.74 -11.04
CA THR A 192 -11.00 3.65 -10.09
C THR A 192 -12.24 2.76 -9.97
N CYS A 193 -12.07 1.48 -9.67
CA CYS A 193 -13.16 0.51 -9.44
C CYS A 193 -13.20 0.18 -7.94
N PRO A 194 -14.11 0.79 -7.17
CA PRO A 194 -14.19 0.65 -5.72
C PRO A 194 -14.85 -0.65 -5.25
#